data_AF-A0A8K0XF96-F1
#
_entry.id   AF-A0A8K0XF96-F1
#
_cell.length_a   1.000
_cell.length_b   1.000
_cell.length_c   1.000
_cell.angle_alpha   90.00
_cell.angle_beta   90.00
_cell.angle_gamma   90.00
#
_symmetry.space_group_name_H-M   'P 1'
#
loop_
_entity.id
_entity.type
_entity.pdbx_description
1 polymer ?
#
loop_
_entity_poly.entity_id
_entity_poly.type
_entity_poly.pdbx_seq_one_letter_code
_entity_poly.pdbx_strand_id
1 'polypeptide(L)'
;MSSSTFPNELWMNIFEILDSPSDLASVVRTSRRFQLLGERILYKCLIWTNPRSLVENYAFLAANGHLYTSPRSLTLGISRTYHPNNDLIEQINRAKGVVHPDGIILPVLRSSHIHEVRVADDTGLYNDIEYLASERLADMMYNMATEFTNLRELSFVGMILPNTFYSFVHNFPSLDKLRIEDCTVPITPEPTNLHPCDLPITELTILGLRGRRDVREMRALAEGKQLRVIRFDWTCYIYKHFCRPMNGPGNGQPMWQFQGFAPANQPGVHFADTLIQFNRNRILLDRPRELSPHIHTIDVKFPTLKSWQSYVLEPHEHLINPFAKFLEICPGLTCLTIRNHLPWIRLAEDALPNLVHFQGPLTTIKYIMSSSRPIRRLDIRDPSGSLLGLEKSFKDIELAGAEGSLEDLSIYLSCWDDEILYAILHHFRGLKTLEMRYKDGEPSEEIILAMGAHFFGQMPNLVSVHVFKYGCEPIASVVEQVKTRGHAPGHIQSTTGTKSEVEANLKELITAWNRYCPQLREVQLQADYVWRRAGADDVWTKRKYVFGRRFGDT
;
A
#
# COMPACT_ATOMS: atom_id res chain seq x y z
N MET A 1 36.89 -7.11 24.87
CA MET A 1 35.87 -6.58 25.80
C MET A 1 34.82 -7.66 26.01
N SER A 2 34.54 -8.06 27.25
CA SER A 2 33.55 -9.11 27.52
C SER A 2 32.13 -8.58 27.25
N SER A 3 31.28 -9.36 26.58
CA SER A 3 29.88 -8.98 26.29
C SER A 3 29.05 -8.66 27.54
N SER A 4 29.54 -9.01 28.73
CA SER A 4 28.95 -8.71 30.04
C SER A 4 28.87 -7.21 30.37
N THR A 5 29.68 -6.35 29.76
CA THR A 5 29.71 -4.91 30.12
C THR A 5 28.69 -4.05 29.39
N PHE A 6 28.05 -4.55 28.33
CA PHE A 6 27.03 -3.78 27.60
C PHE A 6 25.66 -3.87 28.30
N PRO A 7 24.95 -2.74 28.51
CA PRO A 7 23.57 -2.71 29.01
C PRO A 7 22.61 -3.54 28.14
N ASN A 8 21.56 -4.10 28.76
CA ASN A 8 20.58 -4.95 28.06
C ASN A 8 19.80 -4.15 27.01
N GLU A 9 19.52 -2.87 27.28
CA GLU A 9 18.79 -1.94 26.42
C GLU A 9 19.52 -1.72 25.10
N LEU A 10 20.85 -1.60 25.14
CA LEU A 10 21.65 -1.45 23.93
C LEU A 10 21.67 -2.73 23.08
N TRP A 11 21.73 -3.91 23.71
CA TRP A 11 21.59 -5.17 23.00
C TRP A 11 20.21 -5.32 22.35
N MET A 12 19.14 -4.94 23.06
CA MET A 12 17.79 -4.94 22.49
C MET A 12 17.68 -4.00 21.29
N ASN A 13 18.23 -2.79 21.36
CA ASN A 13 18.26 -1.87 20.22
C ASN A 13 19.04 -2.45 19.03
N ILE A 14 20.17 -3.12 19.27
CA ILE A 14 20.93 -3.79 18.21
C ILE A 14 20.09 -4.90 17.57
N PHE A 15 19.39 -5.70 18.39
CA PHE A 15 18.54 -6.78 17.91
C PHE A 15 17.32 -6.26 17.13
N GLU A 16 16.76 -5.12 17.50
CA GLU A 16 15.66 -4.47 16.77
C GLU A 16 16.08 -3.95 15.39
N ILE A 17 17.38 -3.68 15.17
CA ILE A 17 17.92 -3.27 13.87
C ILE A 17 18.16 -4.48 12.94
N LEU A 18 18.13 -5.71 13.46
CA LEU A 18 18.25 -6.92 12.64
C LEU A 18 16.94 -7.17 11.90
N ASP A 19 16.84 -6.63 10.69
CA ASP A 19 15.65 -6.71 9.83
C ASP A 19 15.26 -8.17 9.48
N SER A 20 16.18 -9.12 9.56
CA SER A 20 15.92 -10.53 9.24
C SER A 20 15.67 -11.37 10.50
N PRO A 21 14.50 -12.04 10.61
CA PRO A 21 14.23 -13.00 11.68
C PRO A 21 15.25 -14.14 11.75
N SER A 22 15.86 -14.54 10.62
CA SER A 22 16.89 -15.58 10.58
C SER A 22 18.17 -15.15 11.29
N ASP A 23 18.53 -13.88 11.13
CA ASP A 23 19.76 -13.32 11.69
C ASP A 23 19.60 -13.16 13.19
N LEU A 24 18.44 -12.63 13.62
CA LEU A 24 18.09 -12.55 15.03
C LEU A 24 18.02 -13.94 15.67
N ALA A 25 17.42 -14.93 15.02
CA ALA A 25 17.39 -16.31 15.53
C ALA A 25 18.79 -16.90 15.68
N SER A 26 19.70 -16.60 14.74
CA SER A 26 21.10 -17.03 14.81
C SER A 26 21.81 -16.38 16.01
N VAL A 27 21.62 -15.08 16.23
CA VAL A 27 22.18 -14.34 17.37
C VAL A 27 21.66 -14.87 18.71
N VAL A 28 20.35 -15.10 18.82
CA VAL A 28 19.67 -15.65 20.00
C VAL A 28 20.23 -17.01 20.41
N ARG A 29 20.67 -17.83 19.44
CA ARG A 29 21.26 -19.16 19.70
C ARG A 29 22.71 -19.13 20.22
N THR A 30 23.40 -17.99 20.15
CA THR A 30 24.83 -17.93 20.52
C THR A 30 25.08 -17.91 22.03
N SER A 31 24.13 -17.44 22.84
CA SER A 31 24.29 -17.30 24.29
C SER A 31 22.94 -17.27 25.01
N ARG A 32 22.87 -17.85 26.21
CA ARG A 32 21.66 -17.80 27.07
C ARG A 32 21.21 -16.37 27.37
N ARG A 33 22.15 -15.42 27.50
CA ARG A 33 21.80 -14.00 27.72
C ARG A 33 21.12 -13.41 26.48
N PHE A 34 21.64 -13.70 25.29
CA PHE A 34 21.06 -13.22 24.04
C PHE A 34 19.74 -13.93 23.75
N GLN A 35 19.60 -15.18 24.16
CA GLN A 35 18.32 -15.87 24.13
C GLN A 35 17.26 -15.10 24.92
N LEU A 36 17.52 -14.81 26.21
CA LEU A 36 16.56 -14.10 27.06
C LEU A 36 16.21 -12.69 26.54
N LEU A 37 17.18 -11.97 25.97
CA LEU A 37 16.96 -10.62 25.44
C LEU A 37 16.27 -10.62 24.07
N GLY A 38 16.70 -11.51 23.17
CA GLY A 38 16.21 -11.56 21.81
C GLY A 38 14.90 -12.31 21.65
N GLU A 39 14.52 -13.19 22.59
CA GLU A 39 13.22 -13.87 22.58
C GLU A 39 12.06 -12.88 22.54
N ARG A 40 12.07 -11.84 23.39
CA ARG A 40 11.04 -10.79 23.37
C ARG A 40 10.95 -10.06 22.03
N ILE A 41 12.09 -9.90 21.35
CA ILE A 41 12.17 -9.19 20.07
C ILE A 41 11.70 -10.11 18.94
N LEU A 42 12.07 -11.38 18.97
CA LEU A 42 11.57 -12.41 18.04
C LEU A 42 10.05 -12.51 18.09
N TYR A 43 9.46 -12.43 19.28
CA TYR A 43 8.01 -12.51 19.47
C TYR A 43 7.28 -11.17 19.38
N LYS A 44 7.98 -10.06 19.07
CA LYS A 44 7.37 -8.73 18.90
C LYS A 44 6.45 -8.68 17.67
N CYS A 45 6.79 -9.42 16.62
CA CYS A 45 6.02 -9.54 15.38
C CYS A 45 5.67 -11.01 15.13
N LEU A 46 4.41 -11.37 15.30
CA LEU A 46 3.90 -12.73 15.10
C LEU A 46 3.23 -12.84 13.73
N ILE A 47 3.57 -13.90 13.00
CA ILE A 47 2.97 -14.21 11.69
C ILE A 47 2.40 -15.62 11.73
N TRP A 48 1.07 -15.72 11.71
CA TRP A 48 0.31 -16.96 11.72
C TRP A 48 -0.48 -17.09 10.41
N THR A 49 0.22 -17.43 9.33
CA THR A 49 -0.38 -17.65 8.00
C THR A 49 -0.41 -19.11 7.57
N ASN A 50 0.26 -20.01 8.32
CA ASN A 50 0.27 -21.44 8.05
C ASN A 50 -0.17 -22.22 9.30
N PRO A 51 -1.25 -23.02 9.22
CA PRO A 51 -1.76 -23.74 10.38
C PRO A 51 -0.80 -24.82 10.91
N ARG A 52 0.07 -25.40 10.07
CA ARG A 52 1.08 -26.37 10.53
C ARG A 52 2.11 -25.71 11.44
N SER A 53 2.64 -24.59 10.99
CA SER A 53 3.60 -23.81 11.78
C SER A 53 2.97 -23.28 13.07
N LEU A 54 1.66 -22.97 13.08
CA LEU A 54 0.97 -22.63 14.32
C LEU A 54 0.98 -23.79 15.31
N VAL A 55 0.62 -25.01 14.89
CA VAL A 55 0.62 -26.21 15.75
C VAL A 55 2.00 -26.47 16.35
N GLU A 56 3.05 -26.38 15.54
CA GLU A 56 4.45 -26.57 15.97
C GLU A 56 4.87 -25.57 17.06
N ASN A 57 4.40 -24.32 16.97
CA ASN A 57 4.77 -23.25 17.89
C ASN A 57 3.80 -23.08 19.07
N TYR A 58 2.58 -23.62 19.00
CA TYR A 58 1.53 -23.39 19.98
C TYR A 58 1.94 -23.87 21.38
N ALA A 59 2.47 -25.09 21.48
CA ALA A 59 2.87 -25.67 22.76
C ALA A 59 3.95 -24.83 23.47
N PHE A 60 4.87 -24.24 22.69
CA PHE A 60 5.89 -23.35 23.22
C PHE A 60 5.28 -22.06 23.75
N LEU A 61 4.41 -21.39 22.99
CA LEU A 61 3.75 -20.16 23.43
C LEU A 61 2.89 -20.38 24.67
N ALA A 62 2.12 -21.48 24.69
CA ALA A 62 1.29 -21.86 25.82
C ALA A 62 2.10 -22.15 27.10
N ALA A 63 3.29 -22.74 26.97
CA ALA A 63 4.19 -22.98 28.10
C ALA A 63 4.88 -21.70 28.62
N ASN A 64 4.88 -20.62 27.83
CA ASN A 64 5.63 -19.39 28.10
C ASN A 64 4.71 -18.17 28.17
N GLY A 65 3.73 -18.18 29.08
CA GLY A 65 2.72 -17.11 29.18
C GLY A 65 3.27 -15.68 29.40
N HIS A 66 4.51 -15.53 29.87
CA HIS A 66 5.16 -14.22 29.94
C HIS A 66 5.38 -13.57 28.56
N LEU A 67 5.44 -14.38 27.49
CA LEU A 67 5.56 -13.91 26.12
C LEU A 67 4.29 -13.23 25.62
N TYR A 68 3.12 -13.44 26.21
CA TYR A 68 1.87 -12.81 25.76
C TYR A 68 1.87 -11.28 25.86
N THR A 69 2.76 -10.72 26.69
CA THR A 69 2.96 -9.27 26.78
C THR A 69 3.91 -8.71 25.71
N SER A 70 4.59 -9.57 24.93
CA SER A 70 5.63 -9.16 23.97
C SER A 70 5.10 -8.77 22.59
N PRO A 71 4.12 -9.48 21.99
CA PRO A 71 3.59 -9.13 20.67
C PRO A 71 3.06 -7.70 20.60
N ARG A 72 3.52 -6.99 19.57
CA ARG A 72 3.02 -5.66 19.17
C ARG A 72 2.35 -5.69 17.81
N SER A 73 2.73 -6.64 16.96
CA SER A 73 2.16 -6.85 15.64
C SER A 73 1.78 -8.33 15.46
N LEU A 74 0.56 -8.59 14.97
CA LEU A 74 0.05 -9.93 14.69
C LEU A 74 -0.52 -9.96 13.28
N THR A 75 -0.01 -10.87 12.44
CA THR A 75 -0.57 -11.17 11.11
C THR A 75 -1.25 -12.53 11.13
N LEU A 76 -2.55 -12.55 10.86
CA LEU A 76 -3.38 -13.74 10.74
C LEU A 76 -3.67 -14.02 9.26
N GLY A 77 -3.41 -15.26 8.83
CA GLY A 77 -3.73 -15.74 7.48
C GLY A 77 -4.30 -17.16 7.45
N ILE A 78 -4.64 -17.72 8.62
CA ILE A 78 -5.18 -19.07 8.76
C ILE A 78 -6.70 -19.01 8.73
N SER A 79 -7.31 -19.68 7.76
CA SER A 79 -8.78 -19.77 7.63
C SER A 79 -9.33 -20.99 8.34
N ARG A 80 -10.46 -20.82 9.05
CA ARG A 80 -11.24 -21.91 9.64
C ARG A 80 -11.99 -22.70 8.55
N THR A 81 -12.19 -23.99 8.78
CA THR A 81 -13.09 -24.80 7.94
C THR A 81 -14.51 -24.26 7.97
N TYR A 82 -15.10 -24.04 6.78
CA TYR A 82 -16.53 -23.75 6.64
C TYR A 82 -17.28 -25.01 6.18
N HIS A 83 -18.51 -25.17 6.65
CA HIS A 83 -19.38 -26.23 6.14
C HIS A 83 -19.80 -25.90 4.69
N PRO A 84 -19.55 -26.81 3.73
CA PRO A 84 -19.65 -26.55 2.30
C PRO A 84 -21.08 -26.39 1.77
N ASN A 85 -22.11 -26.52 2.61
CA ASN A 85 -23.45 -26.79 2.12
C ASN A 85 -24.17 -25.60 1.46
N ASN A 86 -23.69 -24.35 1.61
CA ASN A 86 -24.47 -23.20 1.10
C ASN A 86 -23.72 -22.11 0.32
N ASP A 87 -22.39 -22.02 0.37
CA ASP A 87 -21.67 -20.95 -0.35
C ASP A 87 -20.34 -21.43 -0.92
N LEU A 88 -20.21 -21.35 -2.25
CA LEU A 88 -18.97 -21.62 -2.99
C LEU A 88 -17.94 -20.51 -2.71
N ILE A 89 -17.24 -20.59 -1.58
CA ILE A 89 -16.03 -19.79 -1.37
C ILE A 89 -14.90 -20.43 -2.17
N GLU A 90 -14.57 -19.84 -3.33
CA GLU A 90 -13.57 -20.37 -4.26
C GLU A 90 -12.22 -20.70 -3.59
N GLN A 91 -11.81 -19.93 -2.58
CA GLN A 91 -10.56 -20.15 -1.84
C GLN A 91 -10.53 -21.50 -1.11
N ILE A 92 -11.67 -21.94 -0.54
CA ILE A 92 -11.76 -23.21 0.21
C ILE A 92 -11.55 -24.40 -0.73
N ASN A 93 -12.08 -24.31 -1.95
CA ASN A 93 -12.00 -25.40 -2.92
C ASN A 93 -10.55 -25.70 -3.36
N ARG A 94 -9.62 -24.76 -3.17
CA ARG A 94 -8.19 -24.94 -3.47
C ARG A 94 -7.41 -25.60 -2.34
N ALA A 95 -7.96 -25.66 -1.12
CA ALA A 95 -7.28 -26.25 0.03
C ALA A 95 -6.94 -27.73 -0.21
N LYS A 96 -5.77 -28.16 0.29
CA LYS A 96 -5.27 -29.54 0.22
C LYS A 96 -5.74 -30.37 1.42
N GLY A 97 -5.91 -29.75 2.58
CA GLY A 97 -6.29 -30.44 3.81
C GLY A 97 -6.68 -29.51 4.95
N VAL A 98 -7.21 -30.10 6.01
CA VAL A 98 -7.55 -29.46 7.28
C VAL A 98 -6.56 -29.91 8.34
N VAL A 99 -5.91 -28.95 9.00
CA VAL A 99 -4.94 -29.19 10.07
C VAL A 99 -5.64 -29.16 11.42
N HIS A 100 -5.40 -30.20 12.22
CA HIS A 100 -5.90 -30.36 13.57
C HIS A 100 -4.85 -29.95 14.61
N PRO A 101 -5.24 -29.68 15.88
CA PRO A 101 -4.31 -29.26 16.92
C PRO A 101 -3.20 -30.26 17.25
N ASP A 102 -3.40 -31.54 16.93
CA ASP A 102 -2.43 -32.62 17.07
C ASP A 102 -1.44 -32.72 15.89
N GLY A 103 -1.59 -31.84 14.89
CA GLY A 103 -0.78 -31.85 13.67
C GLY A 103 -1.29 -32.80 12.59
N ILE A 104 -2.37 -33.55 12.85
CA ILE A 104 -2.98 -34.43 11.84
C ILE A 104 -3.61 -33.58 10.75
N ILE A 105 -3.42 -34.02 9.50
CA ILE A 105 -3.95 -33.36 8.31
C ILE A 105 -4.98 -34.27 7.66
N LEU A 106 -6.24 -33.85 7.69
CA LEU A 106 -7.32 -34.55 7.03
C LEU A 106 -7.51 -33.99 5.61
N PRO A 107 -7.58 -34.82 4.57
CA PRO A 107 -7.81 -34.33 3.20
C PRO A 107 -9.20 -33.70 3.09
N VAL A 108 -9.32 -32.60 2.35
CA VAL A 108 -10.63 -32.01 2.02
C VAL A 108 -11.28 -32.87 0.94
N LEU A 109 -12.43 -33.48 1.25
CA LEU A 109 -13.23 -34.23 0.27
C LEU A 109 -13.77 -33.25 -0.77
N ARG A 110 -13.16 -33.24 -1.96
CA ARG A 110 -13.60 -32.40 -3.08
C ARG A 110 -14.83 -33.02 -3.73
N SER A 111 -15.90 -32.23 -3.86
CA SER A 111 -17.01 -32.60 -4.74
C SER A 111 -16.48 -32.68 -6.16
N SER A 112 -16.65 -33.84 -6.80
CA SER A 112 -16.18 -34.14 -8.16
C SER A 112 -16.82 -33.26 -9.26
N HIS A 113 -17.75 -32.38 -8.90
CA HIS A 113 -18.46 -31.49 -9.84
C HIS A 113 -17.76 -30.16 -10.14
N ILE A 114 -16.57 -29.89 -9.57
CA ILE A 114 -15.86 -28.60 -9.77
C ILE A 114 -14.78 -28.76 -10.85
N HIS A 115 -15.20 -29.03 -12.09
CA HIS A 115 -14.34 -28.88 -13.26
C HIS A 115 -14.64 -27.54 -13.94
N GLU A 116 -13.59 -26.72 -14.15
CA GLU A 116 -13.56 -25.55 -15.05
C GLU A 116 -14.14 -24.20 -14.63
N VAL A 117 -13.99 -23.77 -13.37
CA VAL A 117 -14.02 -22.32 -13.09
C VAL A 117 -12.65 -21.73 -13.44
N ARG A 118 -12.40 -21.52 -14.74
CA ARG A 118 -11.28 -20.71 -15.26
C ARG A 118 -11.63 -19.23 -15.06
N VAL A 119 -11.58 -18.73 -13.83
CA VAL A 119 -11.67 -17.28 -13.58
C VAL A 119 -10.27 -16.70 -13.73
N ALA A 120 -10.19 -15.68 -14.58
CA ALA A 120 -8.98 -15.03 -15.07
C ALA A 120 -7.96 -14.71 -13.97
N ASP A 121 -6.82 -15.39 -14.06
CA ASP A 121 -5.58 -15.22 -13.27
C ASP A 121 -4.86 -13.87 -13.52
N ASP A 122 -5.50 -12.91 -14.18
CA ASP A 122 -4.86 -11.69 -14.69
C ASP A 122 -4.38 -10.72 -13.60
N THR A 123 -4.60 -11.02 -12.33
CA THR A 123 -4.12 -10.20 -11.22
C THR A 123 -2.88 -10.75 -10.54
N GLY A 124 -2.50 -12.03 -10.73
CA GLY A 124 -1.22 -12.60 -10.28
C GLY A 124 -0.86 -12.41 -8.79
N LEU A 125 -1.82 -12.04 -7.93
CA LEU A 125 -1.58 -11.53 -6.58
C LEU A 125 -2.11 -12.45 -5.47
N TYR A 126 -2.55 -13.66 -5.80
CA TYR A 126 -3.25 -14.51 -4.82
C TYR A 126 -2.32 -15.54 -4.19
N ASN A 127 -2.09 -15.39 -2.88
CA ASN A 127 -1.63 -16.51 -2.06
C ASN A 127 -2.80 -17.50 -1.93
N ASP A 128 -2.67 -18.67 -2.53
CA ASP A 128 -3.66 -19.73 -2.39
C ASP A 128 -3.66 -20.28 -0.96
N ILE A 129 -4.85 -20.46 -0.38
CA ILE A 129 -5.02 -21.11 0.92
C ILE A 129 -4.68 -22.59 0.76
N GLU A 130 -3.46 -22.98 1.14
CA GLU A 130 -3.01 -24.36 0.99
C GLU A 130 -3.68 -25.29 2.01
N TYR A 131 -3.83 -24.84 3.27
CA TYR A 131 -4.40 -25.61 4.36
C TYR A 131 -5.39 -24.78 5.17
N LEU A 132 -6.46 -25.42 5.61
CA LEU A 132 -7.43 -24.85 6.55
C LEU A 132 -7.09 -25.28 7.97
N ALA A 133 -7.46 -24.47 8.96
CA ALA A 133 -7.50 -24.91 10.35
C ALA A 133 -8.84 -25.56 10.65
N SER A 134 -8.81 -26.69 11.35
CA SER A 134 -9.99 -27.22 12.02
C SER A 134 -10.58 -26.17 12.97
N GLU A 135 -11.88 -26.27 13.25
CA GLU A 135 -12.58 -25.41 14.21
C GLU A 135 -11.81 -25.25 15.52
N ARG A 136 -11.43 -26.36 16.15
CA ARG A 136 -10.69 -26.34 17.41
C ARG A 136 -9.34 -25.61 17.30
N LEU A 137 -8.60 -25.79 16.20
CA LEU A 137 -7.31 -25.10 16.01
C LEU A 137 -7.52 -23.60 15.80
N ALA A 138 -8.54 -23.21 15.04
CA ALA A 138 -8.90 -21.80 14.86
C ALA A 138 -9.30 -21.16 16.20
N ASP A 139 -10.10 -21.83 17.02
CA ASP A 139 -10.51 -21.33 18.33
C ASP A 139 -9.30 -21.18 19.27
N MET A 140 -8.38 -22.16 19.27
CA MET A 140 -7.11 -22.06 20.00
C MET A 140 -6.28 -20.85 19.57
N MET A 141 -6.21 -20.58 18.25
CA MET A 141 -5.52 -19.43 17.69
C MET A 141 -6.13 -18.12 18.17
N TYR A 142 -7.45 -17.95 18.06
CA TYR A 142 -8.13 -16.72 18.44
C TYR A 142 -8.06 -16.49 19.95
N ASN A 143 -8.26 -17.52 20.77
CA ASN A 143 -8.13 -17.42 22.22
C ASN A 143 -6.73 -16.97 22.63
N MET A 144 -5.68 -17.60 22.06
CA MET A 144 -4.30 -17.19 22.31
C MET A 144 -4.05 -15.75 21.85
N ALA A 145 -4.55 -15.35 20.68
CA ALA A 145 -4.40 -13.98 20.20
C ALA A 145 -5.01 -12.96 21.16
N THR A 146 -6.19 -13.23 21.74
CA THR A 146 -6.84 -12.32 22.68
C THR A 146 -6.10 -12.12 24.01
N GLU A 147 -5.12 -12.99 24.32
CA GLU A 147 -4.26 -12.84 25.50
C GLU A 147 -3.15 -11.77 25.29
N PHE A 148 -2.97 -11.28 24.06
CA PHE A 148 -1.96 -10.26 23.74
C PHE A 148 -2.41 -8.86 24.17
N THR A 149 -1.94 -8.41 25.33
CA THR A 149 -2.36 -7.13 25.93
C THR A 149 -1.75 -5.89 25.28
N ASN A 150 -0.62 -6.05 24.59
CA ASN A 150 0.18 -4.94 24.03
C ASN A 150 0.09 -4.85 22.49
N LEU A 151 -0.90 -5.52 21.89
CA LEU A 151 -1.06 -5.55 20.45
C LEU A 151 -1.47 -4.17 19.92
N ARG A 152 -0.65 -3.63 19.00
CA ARG A 152 -0.85 -2.33 18.35
C ARG A 152 -1.20 -2.48 16.88
N GLU A 153 -0.73 -3.53 16.24
CA GLU A 153 -0.98 -3.78 14.83
C GLU A 153 -1.61 -5.17 14.65
N LEU A 154 -2.73 -5.21 13.95
CA LEU A 154 -3.43 -6.45 13.62
C LEU A 154 -3.69 -6.49 12.12
N SER A 155 -3.15 -7.51 11.46
CA SER A 155 -3.29 -7.72 10.02
C SER A 155 -3.99 -9.04 9.73
N PHE A 156 -4.99 -9.01 8.87
CA PHE A 156 -5.63 -10.18 8.29
C PHE A 156 -5.23 -10.25 6.82
N VAL A 157 -4.64 -11.36 6.37
CA VAL A 157 -4.09 -11.48 5.01
C VAL A 157 -4.52 -12.79 4.38
N GLY A 158 -5.17 -12.73 3.23
CA GLY A 158 -5.46 -13.91 2.40
C GLY A 158 -6.38 -14.95 3.08
N MET A 159 -7.19 -14.55 4.06
CA MET A 159 -8.00 -15.47 4.85
C MET A 159 -9.50 -15.18 4.76
N ILE A 160 -10.30 -16.15 5.16
CA ILE A 160 -11.72 -15.96 5.42
C ILE A 160 -11.84 -15.41 6.83
N LEU A 161 -12.37 -14.19 6.95
CA LEU A 161 -12.55 -13.53 8.23
C LEU A 161 -13.58 -14.32 9.08
N PRO A 162 -13.34 -14.50 10.39
CA PRO A 162 -14.26 -15.22 11.25
C PRO A 162 -15.59 -14.47 11.39
N ASN A 163 -16.68 -15.19 11.67
CA ASN A 163 -17.97 -14.55 11.94
C ASN A 163 -17.90 -13.64 13.19
N THR A 164 -17.01 -13.93 14.13
CA THR A 164 -16.70 -13.13 15.33
C THR A 164 -15.70 -11.99 15.06
N PHE A 165 -15.42 -11.64 13.81
CA PHE A 165 -14.37 -10.68 13.46
C PHE A 165 -14.45 -9.37 14.27
N TYR A 166 -15.62 -8.76 14.38
CA TYR A 166 -15.76 -7.49 15.10
C TYR A 166 -15.50 -7.65 16.59
N SER A 167 -16.13 -8.63 17.25
CA SER A 167 -15.89 -8.86 18.69
C SER A 167 -14.43 -9.21 18.96
N PHE A 168 -13.80 -9.96 18.06
CA PHE A 168 -12.38 -10.28 18.14
C PHE A 168 -11.50 -9.01 18.09
N VAL A 169 -11.70 -8.11 17.12
CA VAL A 169 -10.91 -6.87 16.99
C VAL A 169 -11.08 -5.95 18.21
N HIS A 170 -12.27 -5.92 18.81
CA HIS A 170 -12.54 -5.13 20.03
C HIS A 170 -11.85 -5.65 21.30
N ASN A 171 -11.27 -6.87 21.30
CA ASN A 171 -10.48 -7.37 22.43
C ASN A 171 -9.12 -6.67 22.56
N PHE A 172 -8.74 -5.81 21.62
CA PHE A 172 -7.43 -5.15 21.57
C PHE A 172 -7.54 -3.65 21.87
N PRO A 173 -7.56 -3.23 23.15
CA PRO A 173 -7.75 -1.83 23.52
C PRO A 173 -6.56 -0.92 23.17
N SER A 174 -5.40 -1.48 22.84
CA SER A 174 -4.21 -0.74 22.39
C SER A 174 -4.03 -0.75 20.88
N LEU A 175 -5.02 -1.25 20.13
CA LEU A 175 -4.92 -1.41 18.69
C LEU A 175 -4.89 -0.06 17.96
N ASP A 176 -3.79 0.19 17.27
CA ASP A 176 -3.51 1.43 16.56
C ASP A 176 -3.69 1.26 15.05
N LYS A 177 -3.27 0.12 14.50
CA LYS A 177 -3.33 -0.19 13.07
C LYS A 177 -4.11 -1.47 12.80
N LEU A 178 -5.11 -1.38 11.92
CA LEU A 178 -5.89 -2.51 11.45
C LEU A 178 -5.74 -2.66 9.93
N ARG A 179 -5.30 -3.85 9.49
CA ARG A 179 -5.07 -4.16 8.08
C ARG A 179 -5.83 -5.42 7.68
N ILE A 180 -6.52 -5.34 6.54
CA ILE A 180 -7.39 -6.41 6.02
C ILE A 180 -7.12 -6.48 4.53
N GLU A 181 -6.41 -7.53 4.11
CA GLU A 181 -5.93 -7.65 2.73
C GLU A 181 -6.28 -9.01 2.14
N ASP A 182 -6.81 -8.99 0.93
CA ASP A 182 -7.12 -10.20 0.16
C ASP A 182 -8.02 -11.20 0.91
N CYS A 183 -8.82 -10.67 1.85
CA CYS A 183 -9.67 -11.44 2.74
C CYS A 183 -11.08 -11.62 2.19
N THR A 184 -11.71 -12.75 2.51
CA THR A 184 -13.14 -12.97 2.26
C THR A 184 -13.95 -12.55 3.49
N VAL A 185 -14.93 -11.67 3.30
CA VAL A 185 -15.82 -11.17 4.37
C VAL A 185 -16.71 -12.32 4.89
N PRO A 186 -16.99 -12.40 6.22
CA PRO A 186 -17.82 -13.47 6.75
C PRO A 186 -19.19 -13.48 6.10
N ILE A 187 -19.71 -14.70 5.88
CA ILE A 187 -21.03 -14.95 5.31
C ILE A 187 -22.11 -14.41 6.24
N THR A 188 -22.05 -14.83 7.50
CA THR A 188 -22.97 -14.47 8.57
C THR A 188 -22.15 -13.92 9.73
N PRO A 189 -21.78 -12.63 9.70
CA PRO A 189 -21.14 -12.00 10.86
C PRO A 189 -22.06 -12.18 12.07
N GLU A 190 -21.47 -12.53 13.22
CA GLU A 190 -22.22 -12.64 14.45
C GLU A 190 -22.71 -11.24 14.87
N PRO A 191 -24.00 -11.07 15.18
CA PRO A 191 -24.52 -9.80 15.64
C PRO A 191 -23.74 -9.34 16.88
N THR A 192 -23.27 -8.09 16.85
CA THR A 192 -22.55 -7.48 17.96
C THR A 192 -23.13 -6.11 18.28
N ASN A 193 -23.12 -5.76 19.56
CA ASN A 193 -23.45 -4.40 20.02
C ASN A 193 -22.23 -3.46 19.97
N LEU A 194 -21.06 -4.00 19.62
CA LEU A 194 -19.81 -3.24 19.56
C LEU A 194 -19.79 -2.43 18.27
N HIS A 195 -19.59 -1.13 18.40
CA HIS A 195 -19.57 -0.23 17.27
C HIS A 195 -18.14 0.01 16.79
N PRO A 196 -17.84 -0.10 15.49
CA PRO A 196 -16.50 0.16 14.96
C PRO A 196 -15.90 1.53 15.33
N CYS A 197 -16.75 2.54 15.58
CA CYS A 197 -16.30 3.86 16.01
C CYS A 197 -15.65 3.90 17.40
N ASP A 198 -15.84 2.85 18.20
CA ASP A 198 -15.24 2.70 19.54
C ASP A 198 -13.84 2.07 19.48
N LEU A 199 -13.38 1.65 18.30
CA LEU A 199 -12.03 1.14 18.11
C LEU A 199 -10.99 2.27 18.25
N PRO A 200 -9.86 2.06 18.95
CA PRO A 200 -8.81 3.05 19.12
C PRO A 200 -7.88 3.20 17.90
N ILE A 201 -8.29 2.69 16.74
CA ILE A 201 -7.45 2.65 15.54
C ILE A 201 -7.21 4.06 14.97
N THR A 202 -5.96 4.34 14.61
CA THR A 202 -5.56 5.55 13.89
C THR A 202 -5.24 5.27 12.42
N GLU A 203 -4.93 4.02 12.07
CA GLU A 203 -4.71 3.59 10.68
C GLU A 203 -5.59 2.39 10.31
N LEU A 204 -6.28 2.52 9.17
CA LEU A 204 -7.10 1.46 8.59
C LEU A 204 -6.63 1.16 7.17
N THR A 205 -6.39 -0.12 6.87
CA THR A 205 -6.09 -0.61 5.52
C THR A 205 -7.07 -1.72 5.13
N ILE A 206 -7.82 -1.54 4.05
CA ILE A 206 -8.78 -2.54 3.53
C ILE A 206 -8.59 -2.71 2.01
N LEU A 207 -7.90 -3.77 1.59
CA LEU A 207 -7.58 -4.03 0.18
C LEU A 207 -8.03 -5.44 -0.22
N GLY A 208 -8.43 -5.63 -1.47
CA GLY A 208 -8.70 -6.95 -2.06
C GLY A 208 -9.80 -7.74 -1.37
N LEU A 209 -10.84 -7.08 -0.83
CA LEU A 209 -11.96 -7.79 -0.22
C LEU A 209 -12.66 -8.68 -1.25
N ARG A 210 -12.98 -9.90 -0.82
CA ARG A 210 -13.67 -10.92 -1.61
C ARG A 210 -15.03 -11.25 -1.00
N GLY A 211 -15.87 -11.85 -1.83
CA GLY A 211 -17.22 -12.28 -1.48
C GLY A 211 -18.28 -11.44 -2.18
N ARG A 212 -19.43 -12.06 -2.47
CA ARG A 212 -20.57 -11.43 -3.16
C ARG A 212 -21.48 -10.61 -2.22
N ARG A 213 -21.12 -10.52 -0.93
CA ARG A 213 -22.00 -9.98 0.11
C ARG A 213 -21.73 -8.52 0.40
N ASP A 214 -22.66 -7.93 1.13
CA ASP A 214 -22.64 -6.53 1.49
C ASP A 214 -21.49 -6.22 2.44
N VAL A 215 -20.42 -5.62 1.91
CA VAL A 215 -19.28 -5.14 2.71
C VAL A 215 -19.62 -3.92 3.59
N ARG A 216 -20.91 -3.60 3.77
CA ARG A 216 -21.40 -2.47 4.57
C ARG A 216 -20.79 -2.41 5.97
N GLU A 217 -20.75 -3.54 6.67
CA GLU A 217 -20.19 -3.58 8.03
C GLU A 217 -18.68 -3.28 8.03
N MET A 218 -17.94 -3.78 7.02
CA MET A 218 -16.51 -3.50 6.87
C MET A 218 -16.25 -2.01 6.63
N ARG A 219 -17.16 -1.33 5.92
CA ARG A 219 -17.05 0.12 5.70
C ARG A 219 -17.24 0.93 6.98
N ALA A 220 -17.98 0.42 7.96
CA ALA A 220 -18.20 1.11 9.23
C ALA A 220 -16.91 1.23 10.05
N LEU A 221 -15.88 0.41 9.80
CA LEU A 221 -14.53 0.61 10.37
C LEU A 221 -13.95 2.00 10.05
N ALA A 222 -14.37 2.64 8.96
CA ALA A 222 -13.93 3.99 8.61
C ALA A 222 -14.58 5.09 9.47
N GLU A 223 -15.53 4.77 10.34
CA GLU A 223 -16.15 5.70 11.31
C GLU A 223 -15.33 5.83 12.61
N GLY A 224 -14.14 5.23 12.67
CA GLY A 224 -13.23 5.35 13.82
C GLY A 224 -12.94 6.81 14.17
N LYS A 225 -13.24 7.24 15.40
CA LYS A 225 -13.08 8.65 15.82
C LYS A 225 -11.63 9.13 15.84
N GLN A 226 -10.69 8.20 16.01
CA GLN A 226 -9.25 8.49 16.05
C GLN A 226 -8.58 8.28 14.70
N LEU A 227 -9.34 7.90 13.67
CA LEU A 227 -8.82 7.51 12.38
C LEU A 227 -8.18 8.71 11.67
N ARG A 228 -6.95 8.51 11.23
CA ARG A 228 -6.06 9.50 10.63
C ARG A 228 -5.63 9.11 9.22
N VAL A 229 -5.39 7.81 9.02
CA VAL A 229 -4.95 7.25 7.75
C VAL A 229 -5.93 6.18 7.29
N ILE A 230 -6.44 6.32 6.08
CA ILE A 230 -7.31 5.32 5.45
C ILE A 230 -6.70 4.89 4.13
N ARG A 231 -6.45 3.59 4.01
CA ARG A 231 -6.00 2.95 2.78
C ARG A 231 -7.08 1.98 2.33
N PHE A 232 -7.56 2.12 1.11
CA PHE A 232 -8.59 1.21 0.61
C PHE A 232 -8.53 1.03 -0.90
N ASP A 233 -9.22 0.03 -1.40
CA ASP A 233 -9.40 -0.13 -2.83
C ASP A 233 -10.87 -0.20 -3.24
N TRP A 234 -11.07 -0.32 -4.54
CA TRP A 234 -12.39 -0.40 -5.15
C TRP A 234 -13.20 -1.62 -4.70
N THR A 235 -12.63 -2.65 -4.10
CA THR A 235 -13.41 -3.80 -3.63
C THR A 235 -14.26 -3.46 -2.40
N CYS A 236 -13.79 -2.52 -1.56
CA CYS A 236 -14.52 -2.12 -0.36
C CYS A 236 -15.51 -0.97 -0.62
N TYR A 237 -15.14 0.00 -1.46
CA TYR A 237 -15.92 1.23 -1.69
C TYR A 237 -16.28 1.99 -0.40
N ILE A 238 -15.30 2.24 0.49
CA ILE A 238 -15.52 2.89 1.80
C ILE A 238 -16.36 4.17 1.67
N TYR A 239 -16.03 5.03 0.70
CA TYR A 239 -16.74 6.30 0.47
C TYR A 239 -18.25 6.16 0.22
N LYS A 240 -18.75 5.03 -0.31
CA LYS A 240 -20.19 4.80 -0.47
C LYS A 240 -20.94 4.77 0.86
N HIS A 241 -20.23 4.51 1.95
CA HIS A 241 -20.80 4.53 3.30
C HIS A 241 -21.19 5.94 3.72
N PHE A 242 -20.42 6.96 3.31
CA PHE A 242 -20.64 8.35 3.70
C PHE A 242 -21.51 9.11 2.70
N CYS A 243 -21.53 8.69 1.43
CA CYS A 243 -22.19 9.43 0.35
C CYS A 243 -23.59 8.93 -0.03
N ARG A 244 -24.16 7.96 0.70
CA ARG A 244 -25.52 7.52 0.41
C ARG A 244 -26.50 8.63 0.79
N PRO A 245 -27.32 9.11 -0.16
CA PRO A 245 -28.43 9.97 0.21
C PRO A 245 -29.30 9.19 1.20
N MET A 246 -29.71 9.83 2.29
CA MET A 246 -30.81 9.36 3.12
C MET A 246 -32.07 9.37 2.25
N ASN A 247 -32.18 8.43 1.32
CA ASN A 247 -33.43 8.21 0.62
C ASN A 247 -34.42 7.78 1.70
N GLY A 248 -35.40 8.64 1.94
CA GLY A 248 -36.45 8.40 2.93
C GLY A 248 -37.07 7.02 2.74
N PRO A 249 -37.66 6.44 3.80
CA PRO A 249 -38.02 5.01 3.88
C PRO A 249 -39.04 4.48 2.84
N GLY A 250 -39.42 5.24 1.80
CA GLY A 250 -40.55 4.94 0.92
C GLY A 250 -40.27 4.55 -0.54
N ASN A 251 -39.10 4.84 -1.12
CA ASN A 251 -38.88 4.58 -2.56
C ASN A 251 -37.77 3.55 -2.77
N GLY A 252 -38.11 2.49 -3.50
CA GLY A 252 -37.40 1.20 -3.58
C GLY A 252 -35.87 1.29 -3.66
N GLN A 253 -35.21 0.38 -2.95
CA GLN A 253 -33.77 0.17 -3.08
C GLN A 253 -33.42 -0.08 -4.57
N PRO A 254 -32.36 0.55 -5.09
CA PRO A 254 -32.01 0.38 -6.47
C PRO A 254 -31.58 -1.08 -6.76
N MET A 255 -32.14 -1.60 -7.86
CA MET A 255 -32.14 -3.00 -8.30
C MET A 255 -30.73 -3.62 -8.48
N TRP A 256 -29.67 -2.82 -8.59
CA TRP A 256 -28.29 -3.29 -8.68
C TRP A 256 -27.73 -3.92 -7.39
N GLN A 257 -28.42 -3.83 -6.24
CA GLN A 257 -28.06 -4.65 -5.06
C GLN A 257 -28.46 -6.12 -5.19
N PHE A 258 -29.31 -6.48 -6.17
CA PHE A 258 -29.83 -7.85 -6.36
C PHE A 258 -29.46 -8.51 -7.69
N GLN A 259 -28.65 -7.88 -8.55
CA GLN A 259 -28.19 -8.51 -9.81
C GLN A 259 -27.06 -9.53 -9.63
N GLY A 260 -26.99 -10.18 -8.45
CA GLY A 260 -26.34 -11.48 -8.30
C GLY A 260 -27.40 -12.56 -8.48
N PHE A 261 -27.44 -13.19 -9.66
CA PHE A 261 -28.29 -14.32 -10.05
C PHE A 261 -28.82 -15.17 -8.87
N ALA A 262 -30.06 -14.92 -8.46
CA ALA A 262 -30.78 -15.87 -7.62
C ALA A 262 -31.23 -17.05 -8.51
N PRO A 263 -30.87 -18.31 -8.19
CA PRO A 263 -31.45 -19.46 -8.86
C PRO A 263 -32.95 -19.52 -8.50
N ALA A 264 -33.81 -19.42 -9.50
CA ALA A 264 -35.25 -19.21 -9.33
C ALA A 264 -36.05 -20.39 -8.71
N ASN A 265 -35.42 -21.43 -8.15
CA ASN A 265 -36.09 -22.70 -7.82
C ASN A 265 -35.62 -23.36 -6.50
N GLN A 266 -35.65 -22.68 -5.35
CA GLN A 266 -35.58 -23.37 -4.05
C GLN A 266 -36.77 -23.00 -3.14
N PRO A 267 -37.81 -23.85 -3.08
CA PRO A 267 -38.88 -23.72 -2.11
C PRO A 267 -38.48 -24.34 -0.77
N GLY A 268 -38.51 -23.58 0.33
CA GLY A 268 -38.60 -24.16 1.68
C GLY A 268 -37.67 -23.64 2.77
N VAL A 269 -36.79 -22.66 2.53
CA VAL A 269 -35.95 -22.09 3.61
C VAL A 269 -36.67 -20.92 4.29
N HIS A 270 -36.83 -20.97 5.62
CA HIS A 270 -37.47 -19.97 6.47
C HIS A 270 -36.90 -18.55 6.24
N PHE A 271 -37.53 -17.78 5.36
CA PHE A 271 -37.13 -16.42 4.99
C PHE A 271 -37.35 -15.39 6.13
N ALA A 272 -38.20 -15.70 7.10
CA ALA A 272 -38.61 -14.80 8.17
C ALA A 272 -37.48 -14.51 9.19
N ASP A 273 -36.69 -15.52 9.57
CA ASP A 273 -35.63 -15.35 10.60
C ASP A 273 -34.44 -14.54 10.07
N THR A 274 -34.09 -14.73 8.79
CA THR A 274 -33.07 -13.92 8.10
C THR A 274 -33.50 -12.45 7.98
N LEU A 275 -34.79 -12.18 7.78
CA LEU A 275 -35.33 -10.82 7.68
C LEU A 275 -35.30 -10.08 9.03
N ILE A 276 -35.54 -10.80 10.14
CA ILE A 276 -35.50 -10.24 11.51
C ILE A 276 -34.07 -9.88 11.92
N GLN A 277 -33.08 -10.73 11.62
CA GLN A 277 -31.66 -10.40 11.85
C GLN A 277 -31.21 -9.18 11.01
N PHE A 278 -31.63 -9.09 9.75
CA PHE A 278 -31.31 -7.95 8.88
C PHE A 278 -31.88 -6.62 9.43
N ASN A 279 -33.07 -6.65 10.04
CA ASN A 279 -33.68 -5.45 10.61
C ASN A 279 -33.01 -4.97 11.91
N ARG A 280 -32.40 -5.86 12.72
CA ARG A 280 -31.67 -5.44 13.93
C ARG A 280 -30.38 -4.69 13.61
N ASN A 281 -29.61 -5.14 12.62
CA ASN A 281 -28.39 -4.44 12.19
C ASN A 281 -28.71 -3.07 11.57
N ARG A 282 -29.94 -2.88 11.08
CA ARG A 282 -30.40 -1.60 10.51
C ARG A 282 -30.54 -0.49 11.56
N ILE A 283 -30.89 -0.82 12.80
CA ILE A 283 -31.11 0.16 13.88
C ILE A 283 -29.81 0.85 14.30
N LEU A 284 -28.67 0.19 14.20
CA LEU A 284 -27.36 0.79 14.49
C LEU A 284 -26.89 1.74 13.37
N LEU A 285 -27.40 1.59 12.15
CA LEU A 285 -26.93 2.30 10.94
C LEU A 285 -27.66 3.61 10.63
N ASP A 286 -28.65 3.99 11.43
CA ASP A 286 -29.47 5.22 11.28
C ASP A 286 -28.89 6.45 12.00
N ARG A 287 -27.71 6.33 12.65
CA ARG A 287 -27.01 7.50 13.20
C ARG A 287 -26.47 8.40 12.07
N PRO A 288 -26.42 9.74 12.29
CA PRO A 288 -25.68 10.63 11.40
C PRO A 288 -24.24 10.13 11.28
N ARG A 289 -23.82 9.85 10.04
CA ARG A 289 -22.49 9.33 9.76
C ARG A 289 -21.53 10.49 9.71
N GLU A 290 -20.91 10.78 10.85
CA GLU A 290 -19.86 11.78 10.94
C GLU A 290 -18.53 11.13 10.58
N LEU A 291 -17.84 11.72 9.59
CA LEU A 291 -16.47 11.35 9.30
C LEU A 291 -15.57 11.82 10.44
N SER A 292 -14.51 11.08 10.73
CA SER A 292 -13.46 11.58 11.62
C SER A 292 -12.93 12.91 11.08
N PRO A 293 -12.98 14.01 11.86
CA PRO A 293 -12.40 15.29 11.45
C PRO A 293 -10.87 15.24 11.37
N HIS A 294 -10.25 14.12 11.77
CA HIS A 294 -8.81 13.94 11.88
C HIS A 294 -8.17 13.17 10.72
N ILE A 295 -8.95 12.78 9.70
CA ILE A 295 -8.39 12.10 8.52
C ILE A 295 -7.49 13.06 7.75
N HIS A 296 -6.20 12.77 7.74
CA HIS A 296 -5.18 13.57 7.07
C HIS A 296 -4.56 12.84 5.88
N THR A 297 -4.68 11.51 5.80
CA THR A 297 -4.14 10.71 4.69
C THR A 297 -5.18 9.75 4.13
N ILE A 298 -5.38 9.82 2.81
CA ILE A 298 -6.20 8.86 2.05
C ILE A 298 -5.32 8.25 0.97
N ASP A 299 -5.31 6.92 0.90
CA ASP A 299 -4.69 6.15 -0.17
C ASP A 299 -5.71 5.21 -0.79
N VAL A 300 -6.12 5.52 -2.02
CA VAL A 300 -7.16 4.76 -2.72
C VAL A 300 -6.59 4.07 -3.94
N LYS A 301 -6.85 2.77 -4.08
CA LYS A 301 -6.51 1.98 -5.26
C LYS A 301 -7.73 1.71 -6.13
N PHE A 302 -7.77 2.34 -7.30
CA PHE A 302 -8.83 2.10 -8.29
C PHE A 302 -8.54 0.87 -9.15
N PRO A 303 -9.53 0.36 -9.91
CA PRO A 303 -9.29 -0.68 -10.90
C PRO A 303 -8.24 -0.23 -11.95
N THR A 304 -7.55 -1.18 -12.57
CA THR A 304 -6.72 -0.90 -13.75
C THR A 304 -7.60 -0.61 -14.96
N LEU A 305 -7.11 0.12 -15.97
CA LEU A 305 -7.90 0.50 -17.15
C LEU A 305 -8.65 -0.70 -17.78
N LYS A 306 -7.99 -1.86 -17.90
CA LYS A 306 -8.56 -3.10 -18.44
C LYS A 306 -9.76 -3.61 -17.64
N SER A 307 -9.78 -3.38 -16.33
CA SER A 307 -10.80 -3.91 -15.41
C SER A 307 -12.04 -3.01 -15.23
N TRP A 308 -11.99 -1.74 -15.65
CA TRP A 308 -13.15 -0.84 -15.50
C TRP A 308 -14.36 -1.29 -16.34
N GLN A 309 -14.11 -1.83 -17.54
CA GLN A 309 -15.16 -2.14 -18.53
C GLN A 309 -15.98 -3.39 -18.20
N SER A 310 -15.48 -4.29 -17.36
CA SER A 310 -16.17 -5.57 -17.08
C SER A 310 -17.12 -5.52 -15.89
N TYR A 311 -17.00 -4.53 -14.99
CA TYR A 311 -17.68 -4.57 -13.68
C TYR A 311 -18.69 -3.45 -13.41
N VAL A 312 -18.60 -2.31 -14.11
CA VAL A 312 -19.48 -1.15 -13.83
C VAL A 312 -19.91 -0.49 -15.12
N LEU A 313 -21.21 -0.57 -15.45
CA LEU A 313 -21.78 0.06 -16.65
C LEU A 313 -21.58 1.59 -16.65
N GLU A 314 -21.66 2.22 -15.47
CA GLU A 314 -21.54 3.67 -15.30
C GLU A 314 -20.59 4.02 -14.15
N PRO A 315 -19.26 3.98 -14.39
CA PRO A 315 -18.26 4.19 -13.33
C PRO A 315 -18.32 5.57 -12.68
N HIS A 316 -18.75 6.59 -13.44
CA HIS A 316 -18.85 7.96 -12.94
C HIS A 316 -19.91 8.09 -11.84
N GLU A 317 -21.10 7.59 -12.07
CA GLU A 317 -22.21 7.74 -11.13
C GLU A 317 -22.00 6.92 -9.87
N HIS A 318 -21.48 5.71 -10.02
CA HIS A 318 -21.42 4.77 -8.91
C HIS A 318 -20.13 4.86 -8.10
N LEU A 319 -19.00 5.23 -8.72
CA LEU A 319 -17.70 5.20 -8.07
C LEU A 319 -17.11 6.60 -7.90
N ILE A 320 -17.01 7.35 -8.99
CA ILE A 320 -16.23 8.58 -9.02
C ILE A 320 -16.94 9.73 -8.33
N ASN A 321 -18.23 9.96 -8.64
CA ASN A 321 -18.98 11.05 -8.02
C ASN A 321 -19.14 10.86 -6.50
N PRO A 322 -19.43 9.65 -5.98
CA PRO A 322 -19.42 9.42 -4.54
C PRO A 322 -18.03 9.61 -3.93
N PHE A 323 -16.96 9.23 -4.63
CA PHE A 323 -15.60 9.46 -4.13
C PHE A 323 -15.25 10.95 -4.09
N ALA A 324 -15.63 11.74 -5.09
CA ALA A 324 -15.46 13.19 -5.09
C ALA A 324 -16.17 13.87 -3.90
N LYS A 325 -17.45 13.52 -3.67
CA LYS A 325 -18.22 13.98 -2.50
C LYS A 325 -17.58 13.57 -1.18
N PHE A 326 -16.97 12.38 -1.13
CA PHE A 326 -16.24 11.92 0.04
C PHE A 326 -14.98 12.77 0.30
N LEU A 327 -14.27 13.19 -0.74
CA LEU A 327 -13.14 14.10 -0.59
C LEU A 327 -13.59 15.49 -0.12
N GLU A 328 -14.75 15.98 -0.56
CA GLU A 328 -15.32 17.26 -0.13
C GLU A 328 -15.61 17.31 1.39
N ILE A 329 -15.98 16.17 1.99
CA ILE A 329 -16.21 16.08 3.46
C ILE A 329 -14.91 15.87 4.26
N CYS A 330 -13.73 15.89 3.62
CA CYS A 330 -12.42 15.70 4.26
C CYS A 330 -11.57 16.99 4.25
N PRO A 331 -11.97 18.09 4.92
CA PRO A 331 -11.23 19.36 4.86
C PRO A 331 -9.84 19.27 5.52
N GLY A 332 -9.63 18.34 6.45
CA GLY A 332 -8.34 18.09 7.12
C GLY A 332 -7.34 17.27 6.31
N LEU A 333 -7.68 16.86 5.08
CA LEU A 333 -6.82 16.01 4.26
C LEU A 333 -5.56 16.76 3.83
N THR A 334 -4.39 16.22 4.16
CA THR A 334 -3.08 16.77 3.77
C THR A 334 -2.36 15.93 2.72
N CYS A 335 -2.72 14.64 2.62
CA CYS A 335 -2.08 13.66 1.75
C CYS A 335 -3.14 12.82 1.02
N LEU A 336 -3.15 12.89 -0.30
CA LEU A 336 -4.02 12.10 -1.15
C LEU A 336 -3.20 11.27 -2.15
N THR A 337 -3.34 9.95 -2.06
CA THR A 337 -2.77 8.99 -3.01
C THR A 337 -3.87 8.30 -3.78
N ILE A 338 -3.78 8.33 -5.11
CA ILE A 338 -4.67 7.66 -6.05
C ILE A 338 -3.83 6.68 -6.86
N ARG A 339 -4.00 5.38 -6.63
CA ARG A 339 -3.30 4.32 -7.36
C ARG A 339 -4.13 3.83 -8.53
N ASN A 340 -3.44 3.41 -9.59
CA ASN A 340 -4.00 2.92 -10.86
C ASN A 340 -4.75 4.01 -11.64
N HIS A 341 -5.74 3.59 -12.44
CA HIS A 341 -6.47 4.48 -13.33
C HIS A 341 -7.67 5.07 -12.60
N LEU A 342 -7.73 6.39 -12.52
CA LEU A 342 -8.94 7.13 -12.18
C LEU A 342 -9.31 7.97 -13.42
N PRO A 343 -10.54 7.81 -13.96
CA PRO A 343 -11.05 8.73 -14.96
C PRO A 343 -11.12 10.17 -14.43
N TRP A 344 -11.67 11.11 -15.21
CA TRP A 344 -11.83 12.48 -14.72
C TRP A 344 -12.59 12.50 -13.37
N ILE A 345 -12.08 13.25 -12.40
CA ILE A 345 -12.74 13.50 -11.11
C ILE A 345 -13.05 15.00 -11.05
N ARG A 346 -14.28 15.39 -10.72
CA ARG A 346 -14.63 16.81 -10.53
C ARG A 346 -14.69 17.08 -9.04
N LEU A 347 -13.90 18.04 -8.58
CA LEU A 347 -13.90 18.50 -7.20
C LEU A 347 -14.28 19.98 -7.18
N ALA A 348 -15.02 20.41 -6.16
CA ALA A 348 -15.25 21.83 -5.92
C ALA A 348 -13.91 22.57 -5.69
N GLU A 349 -13.84 23.86 -6.04
CA GLU A 349 -12.61 24.68 -5.91
C GLU A 349 -12.15 24.82 -4.45
N ASP A 350 -13.08 24.81 -3.50
CA ASP A 350 -12.84 24.88 -2.06
C ASP A 350 -12.58 23.51 -1.40
N ALA A 351 -12.73 22.41 -2.14
CA ALA A 351 -12.46 21.08 -1.62
C ALA A 351 -10.97 20.90 -1.32
N LEU A 352 -10.66 20.16 -0.24
CA LEU A 352 -9.30 19.80 0.17
C LEU A 352 -8.35 21.00 0.41
N PRO A 353 -8.74 22.01 1.20
CA PRO A 353 -7.98 23.25 1.36
C PRO A 353 -6.59 23.05 1.99
N ASN A 354 -6.38 21.94 2.71
CA ASN A 354 -5.12 21.62 3.39
C ASN A 354 -4.25 20.61 2.61
N LEU A 355 -4.57 20.31 1.35
CA LEU A 355 -3.85 19.30 0.57
C LEU A 355 -2.43 19.77 0.24
N VAL A 356 -1.43 19.14 0.84
CA VAL A 356 0.00 19.45 0.66
C VAL A 356 0.68 18.43 -0.25
N HIS A 357 0.28 17.16 -0.17
CA HIS A 357 0.86 16.06 -0.92
C HIS A 357 -0.19 15.39 -1.81
N PHE A 358 0.09 15.32 -3.10
CA PHE A 358 -0.70 14.57 -4.05
C PHE A 358 0.16 13.55 -4.79
N GLN A 359 -0.33 12.31 -4.83
CA GLN A 359 0.20 11.24 -5.65
C GLN A 359 -0.93 10.66 -6.49
N GLY A 360 -0.79 10.60 -7.82
CA GLY A 360 -1.91 10.16 -8.65
C GLY A 360 -1.61 9.99 -10.13
N PRO A 361 -2.63 9.61 -10.92
CA PRO A 361 -2.52 9.56 -12.36
C PRO A 361 -2.58 10.96 -12.97
N LEU A 362 -1.93 11.13 -14.12
CA LEU A 362 -1.82 12.42 -14.82
C LEU A 362 -3.18 13.06 -15.12
N THR A 363 -4.19 12.23 -15.42
CA THR A 363 -5.57 12.64 -15.74
C THR A 363 -6.28 13.41 -14.63
N THR A 364 -5.78 13.35 -13.40
CA THR A 364 -6.42 13.96 -12.23
C THR A 364 -5.84 15.33 -11.85
N ILE A 365 -4.65 15.67 -12.39
CA ILE A 365 -3.90 16.87 -11.98
C ILE A 365 -4.73 18.14 -12.18
N LYS A 366 -5.37 18.31 -13.34
CA LYS A 366 -6.21 19.48 -13.64
C LYS A 366 -7.26 19.79 -12.57
N TYR A 367 -7.77 18.75 -11.90
CA TYR A 367 -8.86 18.90 -10.92
C TYR A 367 -8.36 19.01 -9.48
N ILE A 368 -7.14 18.51 -9.23
CA ILE A 368 -6.48 18.56 -7.93
C ILE A 368 -5.69 19.86 -7.77
N MET A 369 -5.12 20.40 -8.83
CA MET A 369 -4.39 21.66 -8.80
C MET A 369 -5.40 22.80 -8.85
N SER A 370 -5.47 23.56 -7.75
CA SER A 370 -6.31 24.75 -7.60
C SER A 370 -5.50 25.79 -6.83
N SER A 371 -5.72 27.07 -7.11
CA SER A 371 -5.07 28.19 -6.40
C SER A 371 -5.36 28.20 -4.90
N SER A 372 -6.42 27.52 -4.47
CA SER A 372 -6.82 27.36 -3.07
C SER A 372 -6.03 26.29 -2.30
N ARG A 373 -5.22 25.45 -2.97
CA ARG A 373 -4.59 24.28 -2.35
C ARG A 373 -3.07 24.43 -2.27
N PRO A 374 -2.44 24.29 -1.09
CA PRO A 374 -1.01 24.52 -0.89
C PRO A 374 -0.17 23.28 -1.25
N ILE A 375 -0.32 22.76 -2.47
CA ILE A 375 0.37 21.54 -2.92
C ILE A 375 1.87 21.81 -3.05
N ARG A 376 2.66 21.16 -2.19
CA ARG A 376 4.13 21.24 -2.20
C ARG A 376 4.79 20.03 -2.83
N ARG A 377 4.11 18.89 -2.87
CA ARG A 377 4.67 17.66 -3.43
C ARG A 377 3.68 16.99 -4.37
N LEU A 378 4.16 16.74 -5.59
CA LEU A 378 3.41 16.12 -6.68
C LEU A 378 4.13 14.87 -7.17
N ASP A 379 3.47 13.72 -7.12
CA ASP A 379 3.98 12.44 -7.64
C ASP A 379 3.04 11.87 -8.71
N ILE A 380 3.46 11.95 -9.98
CA ILE A 380 2.74 11.49 -11.16
C ILE A 380 3.22 10.08 -11.51
N ARG A 381 2.38 9.06 -11.26
CA ARG A 381 2.76 7.64 -11.44
C ARG A 381 2.17 6.95 -12.67
N ASP A 382 1.55 7.70 -13.57
CA ASP A 382 0.88 7.12 -14.73
C ASP A 382 1.86 6.80 -15.87
N PRO A 383 2.09 5.52 -16.23
CA PRO A 383 2.92 5.16 -17.38
C PRO A 383 2.35 5.65 -18.71
N SER A 384 1.05 5.97 -18.77
CA SER A 384 0.38 6.36 -20.00
C SER A 384 0.53 7.84 -20.36
N GLY A 385 1.17 8.64 -19.50
CA GLY A 385 1.43 10.04 -19.79
C GLY A 385 2.38 10.21 -20.98
N SER A 386 1.88 10.75 -22.09
CA SER A 386 2.73 11.29 -23.15
C SER A 386 3.35 12.62 -22.69
N LEU A 387 4.47 13.02 -23.29
CA LEU A 387 5.08 14.32 -23.04
C LEU A 387 4.07 15.47 -23.23
N LEU A 388 3.28 15.43 -24.31
CA LEU A 388 2.21 16.40 -24.56
C LEU A 388 1.16 16.45 -23.42
N GLY A 389 0.84 15.30 -22.82
CA GLY A 389 -0.05 15.24 -21.67
C GLY A 389 0.57 15.87 -20.42
N LEU A 390 1.87 15.66 -20.20
CA LEU A 390 2.61 16.27 -19.10
C LEU A 390 2.74 17.78 -19.28
N GLU A 391 3.12 18.26 -20.45
CA GLU A 391 3.23 19.67 -20.78
C GLU A 391 1.89 20.39 -20.57
N LYS A 392 0.79 19.80 -21.04
CA LYS A 392 -0.56 20.32 -20.77
C LYS A 392 -0.85 20.39 -19.27
N SER A 393 -0.48 19.37 -18.52
CA SER A 393 -0.72 19.33 -17.06
C SER A 393 0.17 20.33 -16.32
N PHE A 394 1.38 20.61 -16.80
CA PHE A 394 2.26 21.64 -16.25
C PHE A 394 1.68 23.04 -16.50
N LYS A 395 1.12 23.30 -17.69
CA LYS A 395 0.35 24.52 -17.95
C LYS A 395 -0.87 24.64 -17.05
N ASP A 396 -1.61 23.55 -16.80
CA ASP A 396 -2.73 23.56 -15.85
C ASP A 396 -2.26 23.89 -14.42
N ILE A 397 -1.07 23.43 -14.00
CA ILE A 397 -0.45 23.76 -12.69
C ILE A 397 -0.06 25.24 -12.62
N GLU A 398 0.55 25.78 -13.68
CA GLU A 398 0.94 27.19 -13.78
C GLU A 398 -0.29 28.10 -13.74
N LEU A 399 -1.33 27.78 -14.51
CA LEU A 399 -2.60 28.51 -14.51
C LEU A 399 -3.31 28.48 -13.15
N ALA A 400 -3.12 27.40 -12.37
CA ALA A 400 -3.61 27.31 -10.99
C ALA A 400 -2.78 28.16 -10.01
N GLY A 401 -1.70 28.82 -10.43
CA GLY A 401 -0.84 29.65 -9.59
C GLY A 401 0.05 28.85 -8.62
N ALA A 402 0.18 27.55 -8.82
CA ALA A 402 0.94 26.66 -7.92
C ALA A 402 2.44 26.57 -8.26
N GLU A 403 2.90 27.24 -9.33
CA GLU A 403 4.27 27.21 -9.85
C GLU A 403 5.34 27.46 -8.76
N GLY A 404 5.12 28.47 -7.91
CA GLY A 404 6.05 28.86 -6.86
C GLY A 404 5.93 28.06 -5.55
N SER A 405 4.88 27.25 -5.41
CA SER A 405 4.61 26.47 -4.18
C SER A 405 5.13 25.04 -4.25
N LEU A 406 5.36 24.51 -5.45
CA LEU A 406 5.80 23.14 -5.64
C LEU A 406 7.29 23.00 -5.31
N GLU A 407 7.58 22.19 -4.29
CA GLU A 407 8.94 21.92 -3.81
C GLU A 407 9.46 20.57 -4.33
N ASP A 408 8.58 19.57 -4.47
CA ASP A 408 8.95 18.21 -4.82
C ASP A 408 8.14 17.72 -6.02
N LEU A 409 8.82 17.33 -7.10
CA LEU A 409 8.23 16.75 -8.30
C LEU A 409 8.77 15.34 -8.54
N SER A 410 7.88 14.35 -8.60
CA SER A 410 8.18 12.98 -9.01
C SER A 410 7.33 12.63 -10.23
N ILE A 411 7.97 12.15 -11.30
CA ILE A 411 7.28 11.72 -12.52
C ILE A 411 7.78 10.35 -12.95
N TYR A 412 6.86 9.55 -13.47
CA TYR A 412 7.14 8.31 -14.18
C TYR A 412 6.86 8.48 -15.67
N LEU A 413 7.83 8.14 -16.51
CA LEU A 413 7.80 8.24 -17.97
C LEU A 413 7.81 6.82 -18.57
N SER A 414 6.94 6.55 -19.54
CA SER A 414 7.03 5.32 -20.32
C SER A 414 8.26 5.29 -21.21
N CYS A 415 8.56 6.40 -21.89
CA CYS A 415 9.77 6.57 -22.69
C CYS A 415 10.44 7.89 -22.28
N TRP A 416 11.77 7.89 -22.22
CA TRP A 416 12.54 9.12 -22.06
C TRP A 416 12.37 10.03 -23.28
N ASP A 417 12.27 11.33 -23.02
CA ASP A 417 12.26 12.40 -24.01
C ASP A 417 13.06 13.57 -23.42
N ASP A 418 14.06 14.06 -24.14
CA ASP A 418 14.95 15.14 -23.69
C ASP A 418 14.19 16.46 -23.43
N GLU A 419 13.05 16.68 -24.12
CA GLU A 419 12.19 17.85 -23.94
C GLU A 419 11.57 17.94 -22.53
N ILE A 420 11.48 16.82 -21.79
CA ILE A 420 10.87 16.82 -20.45
C ILE A 420 11.63 17.74 -19.47
N LEU A 421 12.96 17.81 -19.57
CA LEU A 421 13.77 18.66 -18.70
C LEU A 421 13.57 20.14 -19.01
N TYR A 422 13.39 20.49 -20.29
CA TYR A 422 13.06 21.85 -20.70
C TYR A 422 11.68 22.25 -20.20
N ALA A 423 10.69 21.36 -20.31
CA ALA A 423 9.34 21.60 -19.80
C ALA A 423 9.36 21.80 -18.27
N ILE A 424 10.05 20.94 -17.52
CA ILE A 424 10.18 21.08 -16.06
C ILE A 424 10.88 22.39 -15.70
N LEU A 425 11.98 22.74 -16.38
CA LEU A 425 12.69 23.98 -16.10
C LEU A 425 11.85 25.23 -16.41
N HIS A 426 11.04 25.17 -17.46
CA HIS A 426 10.14 26.25 -17.83
C HIS A 426 9.09 26.51 -16.73
N HIS A 427 8.49 25.45 -16.20
CA HIS A 427 7.37 25.54 -15.26
C HIS A 427 7.74 25.41 -13.77
N PHE A 428 8.92 24.95 -13.38
CA PHE A 428 9.21 24.61 -11.97
C PHE A 428 10.64 24.96 -11.55
N ARG A 429 10.97 26.25 -11.51
CA ARG A 429 12.30 26.73 -11.08
C ARG A 429 12.54 26.63 -9.57
N GLY A 430 11.46 26.55 -8.79
CA GLY A 430 11.50 26.52 -7.32
C GLY A 430 11.79 25.17 -6.68
N LEU A 431 11.95 24.10 -7.47
CA LEU A 431 12.05 22.73 -6.96
C LEU A 431 13.26 22.53 -6.02
N LYS A 432 13.02 21.76 -4.96
CA LYS A 432 14.02 21.20 -4.05
C LYS A 432 14.34 19.76 -4.40
N THR A 433 13.34 18.98 -4.82
CA THR A 433 13.50 17.59 -5.21
C THR A 433 12.92 17.36 -6.59
N LEU A 434 13.72 16.77 -7.48
CA LEU A 434 13.27 16.29 -8.79
C LEU A 434 13.54 14.79 -8.90
N GLU A 435 12.49 14.01 -9.15
CA GLU A 435 12.55 12.58 -9.42
C GLU A 435 11.89 12.25 -10.76
N MET A 436 12.65 11.62 -11.65
CA MET A 436 12.24 11.17 -12.96
C MET A 436 12.61 9.70 -13.11
N ARG A 437 11.59 8.86 -13.19
CA ARG A 437 11.71 7.43 -13.45
C ARG A 437 11.27 7.18 -14.88
N TYR A 438 12.06 6.48 -15.69
CA TYR A 438 11.66 6.18 -17.07
C TYR A 438 11.83 4.70 -17.39
N LYS A 439 10.96 4.12 -18.21
CA LYS A 439 11.03 2.69 -18.55
C LYS A 439 11.85 2.44 -19.81
N ASP A 440 11.51 3.13 -20.89
CA ASP A 440 12.10 2.96 -22.22
C ASP A 440 12.90 4.21 -22.63
N GLY A 441 13.74 4.09 -23.65
CA GLY A 441 14.66 5.15 -24.05
C GLY A 441 15.80 5.40 -23.06
N GLU A 442 16.50 6.51 -23.27
CA GLU A 442 17.61 7.00 -22.47
C GLU A 442 17.88 8.48 -22.78
N PRO A 443 18.36 9.27 -21.80
CA PRO A 443 18.82 10.63 -22.05
C PRO A 443 19.95 10.64 -23.05
N SER A 444 19.98 11.63 -23.94
CA SER A 444 21.14 11.83 -24.80
C SER A 444 22.37 12.24 -23.97
N GLU A 445 23.57 11.90 -24.49
CA GLU A 445 24.83 12.32 -23.89
C GLU A 445 24.89 13.85 -23.69
N GLU A 446 24.40 14.60 -24.67
CA GLU A 446 24.33 16.07 -24.61
C GLU A 446 23.49 16.54 -23.43
N ILE A 447 22.32 15.94 -23.21
CA ILE A 447 21.47 16.27 -22.07
C ILE A 447 22.12 15.89 -20.74
N ILE A 448 22.77 14.73 -20.62
CA ILE A 448 23.48 14.33 -19.40
C ILE A 448 24.59 15.32 -19.05
N LEU A 449 25.36 15.76 -20.04
CA LEU A 449 26.41 16.76 -19.85
C LEU A 449 25.82 18.15 -19.53
N ALA A 450 24.68 18.49 -20.14
CA ALA A 450 23.99 19.75 -19.95
C ALA A 450 23.21 19.86 -18.61
N MET A 451 22.84 18.73 -17.98
CA MET A 451 22.04 18.66 -16.75
C MET A 451 22.50 19.67 -15.68
N GLY A 452 23.80 19.69 -15.35
CA GLY A 452 24.33 20.63 -14.37
C GLY A 452 24.20 22.10 -14.78
N ALA A 453 24.74 22.46 -15.95
CA ALA A 453 24.89 23.85 -16.36
C ALA A 453 23.58 24.48 -16.84
N HIS A 454 22.81 23.76 -17.65
CA HIS A 454 21.62 24.30 -18.31
C HIS A 454 20.35 24.14 -17.47
N PHE A 455 20.23 23.08 -16.67
CA PHE A 455 19.00 22.78 -15.95
C PHE A 455 19.14 23.03 -14.44
N PHE A 456 20.06 22.34 -13.77
CA PHE A 456 20.16 22.42 -12.31
C PHE A 456 20.67 23.78 -11.82
N GLY A 457 21.55 24.44 -12.59
CA GLY A 457 21.98 25.80 -12.29
C GLY A 457 20.85 26.85 -12.33
N GLN A 458 19.74 26.54 -13.00
CA GLN A 458 18.56 27.40 -13.08
C GLN A 458 17.49 27.04 -12.03
N MET A 459 17.75 26.02 -11.20
CA MET A 459 16.91 25.61 -10.07
C MET A 459 17.69 25.82 -8.78
N PRO A 460 17.78 27.07 -8.26
CA PRO A 460 18.71 27.43 -7.18
C PRO A 460 18.43 26.70 -5.86
N ASN A 461 17.21 26.20 -5.67
CA ASN A 461 16.78 25.49 -4.46
C ASN A 461 16.97 23.97 -4.56
N LEU A 462 17.47 23.45 -5.69
CA LEU A 462 17.53 22.02 -5.95
C LEU A 462 18.57 21.34 -5.05
N VAL A 463 18.09 20.43 -4.20
CA VAL A 463 18.90 19.67 -3.24
C VAL A 463 19.06 18.22 -3.67
N SER A 464 18.07 17.66 -4.36
CA SER A 464 18.01 16.22 -4.66
C SER A 464 17.53 15.98 -6.09
N VAL A 465 18.29 15.19 -6.87
CA VAL A 465 17.95 14.84 -8.26
C VAL A 465 18.04 13.34 -8.48
N HIS A 466 16.98 12.75 -9.01
CA HIS A 466 16.85 11.33 -9.26
C HIS A 466 16.41 11.14 -10.70
N VAL A 467 17.28 10.63 -11.56
CA VAL A 467 17.00 10.39 -12.97
C VAL A 467 17.49 9.00 -13.33
N PHE A 468 16.61 8.02 -13.35
CA PHE A 468 17.04 6.63 -13.55
C PHE A 468 16.00 5.79 -14.29
N LYS A 469 16.52 4.79 -15.00
CA LYS A 469 15.72 3.80 -15.70
C LYS A 469 15.10 2.81 -14.70
N TYR A 470 13.79 2.62 -14.76
CA TYR A 470 13.04 1.70 -13.89
C TYR A 470 12.88 0.32 -14.54
N GLY A 471 13.06 -0.74 -13.75
CA GLY A 471 12.86 -2.13 -14.21
C GLY A 471 13.98 -2.71 -15.07
N CYS A 472 15.13 -2.03 -15.18
CA CYS A 472 16.30 -2.57 -15.85
C CYS A 472 17.24 -3.25 -14.82
N GLU A 473 17.74 -4.44 -15.16
CA GLU A 473 18.83 -5.07 -14.41
C GLU A 473 20.05 -4.11 -14.34
N PRO A 474 20.78 -4.04 -13.20
CA PRO A 474 21.68 -2.94 -12.84
C PRO A 474 22.91 -2.60 -13.74
N ILE A 475 22.99 -3.01 -15.01
CA ILE A 475 24.31 -3.16 -15.67
C ILE A 475 24.69 -2.15 -16.78
N ALA A 476 23.82 -1.39 -17.48
CA ALA A 476 24.37 -0.67 -18.66
C ALA A 476 23.81 0.70 -19.15
N SER A 477 22.68 1.25 -18.69
CA SER A 477 21.98 2.22 -19.59
C SER A 477 22.54 3.64 -19.71
N VAL A 478 23.14 4.25 -18.67
CA VAL A 478 23.55 5.68 -18.76
C VAL A 478 25.04 5.85 -19.06
N VAL A 479 25.86 4.86 -18.72
CA VAL A 479 27.33 5.04 -18.69
C VAL A 479 28.03 4.54 -19.95
N GLU A 480 27.44 3.60 -20.70
CA GLU A 480 28.03 3.15 -21.97
C GLU A 480 28.08 4.28 -23.01
N GLN A 481 27.14 5.24 -22.96
CA GLN A 481 27.06 6.34 -23.92
C GLN A 481 28.19 7.37 -23.81
N VAL A 482 28.66 7.69 -22.59
CA VAL A 482 29.71 8.70 -22.37
C VAL A 482 31.05 8.27 -22.99
N LYS A 483 31.21 6.98 -23.32
CA LYS A 483 32.46 6.44 -23.87
C LYS A 483 32.55 6.45 -25.40
N THR A 484 31.45 6.65 -26.13
CA THR A 484 31.43 6.41 -27.59
C THR A 484 31.96 7.56 -28.48
N ARG A 485 32.53 8.63 -27.92
CA ARG A 485 33.15 9.69 -28.73
C ARG A 485 34.55 9.29 -29.21
N GLY A 486 34.66 8.91 -30.49
CA GLY A 486 35.93 9.05 -31.22
C GLY A 486 36.19 8.10 -32.38
N HIS A 487 35.38 7.06 -32.61
CA HIS A 487 35.67 6.07 -33.65
C HIS A 487 34.59 6.04 -34.73
N ALA A 488 35.03 6.17 -35.98
CA ALA A 488 34.22 6.01 -37.18
C ALA A 488 33.46 4.66 -37.14
N PRO A 489 32.29 4.54 -37.81
CA PRO A 489 31.46 3.35 -37.77
C PRO A 489 32.14 2.19 -38.50
N GLY A 490 33.00 1.47 -37.79
CA GLY A 490 33.70 0.29 -38.26
C GLY A 490 34.09 -0.58 -37.08
N HIS A 491 33.40 -1.72 -36.93
CA HIS A 491 33.64 -2.75 -35.91
C HIS A 491 33.49 -2.33 -34.44
N ILE A 492 32.27 -2.46 -33.91
CA ILE A 492 31.99 -2.37 -32.48
C ILE A 492 32.46 -3.66 -31.80
N GLN A 493 33.70 -3.67 -31.30
CA GLN A 493 34.04 -4.50 -30.15
C GLN A 493 33.57 -3.74 -28.91
N SER A 494 32.54 -4.26 -28.24
CA SER A 494 32.06 -3.70 -26.97
C SER A 494 33.19 -3.85 -25.93
N THR A 495 33.99 -2.80 -25.78
CA THR A 495 35.00 -2.72 -24.74
C THR A 495 34.25 -2.48 -23.44
N THR A 496 34.01 -3.57 -22.71
CA THR A 496 33.40 -3.56 -21.39
C THR A 496 34.31 -2.81 -20.44
N GLY A 497 34.11 -1.49 -20.34
CA GLY A 497 34.74 -0.67 -19.32
C GLY A 497 34.57 -1.33 -17.96
N THR A 498 35.65 -1.41 -17.18
CA THR A 498 35.54 -1.99 -15.84
C THR A 498 34.53 -1.19 -15.03
N LYS A 499 33.74 -1.85 -14.17
CA LYS A 499 32.73 -1.20 -13.31
C LYS A 499 33.30 0.00 -12.52
N SER A 500 34.60 -0.05 -12.20
CA SER A 500 35.32 1.02 -11.50
C SER A 500 35.46 2.30 -12.33
N GLU A 501 35.70 2.18 -13.64
CA GLU A 501 35.89 3.34 -14.53
C GLU A 501 34.55 4.07 -14.77
N VAL A 502 33.49 3.29 -14.96
CA VAL A 502 32.10 3.77 -15.03
C VAL A 502 31.75 4.60 -13.79
N GLU A 503 32.10 4.09 -12.61
CA GLU A 503 31.83 4.76 -11.34
C GLU A 503 32.65 6.05 -11.18
N ALA A 504 33.92 6.05 -11.60
CA ALA A 504 34.77 7.23 -11.58
C ALA A 504 34.21 8.34 -12.49
N ASN A 505 33.80 8.00 -13.72
CA ASN A 505 33.23 8.95 -14.68
C ASN A 505 31.93 9.58 -14.15
N LEU A 506 31.05 8.78 -13.53
CA LEU A 506 29.83 9.30 -12.89
C LEU A 506 30.16 10.25 -11.74
N LYS A 507 31.14 9.90 -10.90
CA LYS A 507 31.56 10.76 -9.79
C LYS A 507 32.11 12.09 -10.29
N GLU A 508 32.92 12.09 -11.35
CA GLU A 508 33.46 13.30 -11.97
C GLU A 508 32.35 14.18 -12.55
N LEU A 509 31.40 13.58 -13.29
CA LEU A 509 30.23 14.27 -13.82
C LEU A 509 29.43 14.97 -12.72
N ILE A 510 29.06 14.24 -11.66
CA ILE A 510 28.31 14.77 -10.52
C ILE A 510 29.12 15.88 -9.80
N THR A 511 30.43 15.70 -9.69
CA THR A 511 31.32 16.71 -9.10
C THR A 511 31.34 18.00 -9.93
N ALA A 512 31.28 17.90 -11.27
CA ALA A 512 31.20 19.06 -12.15
C ALA A 512 29.90 19.84 -11.97
N TRP A 513 28.78 19.16 -11.69
CA TRP A 513 27.48 19.81 -11.44
C TRP A 513 27.47 20.72 -10.21
N ASN A 514 28.35 20.48 -9.21
CA ASN A 514 28.49 21.32 -8.03
C ASN A 514 28.78 22.79 -8.36
N ARG A 515 29.46 23.05 -9.49
CA ARG A 515 29.79 24.42 -9.94
C ARG A 515 28.54 25.23 -10.27
N TYR A 516 27.49 24.56 -10.73
CA TYR A 516 26.26 25.18 -11.18
C TYR A 516 25.15 25.10 -10.12
N CYS A 517 25.10 23.99 -9.38
CA CYS A 517 24.11 23.76 -8.33
C CYS A 517 24.82 23.38 -7.00
N PRO A 518 25.35 24.37 -6.25
CA PRO A 518 26.12 24.10 -5.03
C PRO A 518 25.26 23.53 -3.89
N GLN A 519 23.93 23.65 -3.96
CA GLN A 519 23.01 23.09 -2.96
C GLN A 519 22.69 21.60 -3.17
N LEU A 520 23.11 21.01 -4.31
CA LEU A 520 22.88 19.60 -4.60
C LEU A 520 23.57 18.71 -3.54
N ARG A 521 22.83 17.80 -2.91
CA ARG A 521 23.29 16.88 -1.86
C ARG A 521 23.03 15.41 -2.18
N GLU A 522 22.06 15.13 -3.05
CA GLU A 522 21.67 13.78 -3.42
C GLU A 522 21.50 13.67 -4.93
N VAL A 523 22.19 12.70 -5.55
CA VAL A 523 22.08 12.41 -6.98
C VAL A 523 21.91 10.91 -7.19
N GLN A 524 20.84 10.52 -7.87
CA GLN A 524 20.59 9.14 -8.26
C GLN A 524 20.48 9.03 -9.78
N LEU A 525 21.45 8.36 -10.39
CA LEU A 525 21.45 8.04 -11.84
C LEU A 525 21.22 6.55 -12.13
N GLN A 526 21.13 5.74 -11.07
CA GLN A 526 20.95 4.28 -11.12
C GLN A 526 19.90 3.88 -10.08
N ALA A 527 19.02 2.93 -10.40
CA ALA A 527 17.92 2.55 -9.50
C ALA A 527 18.38 2.08 -8.11
N ASP A 528 19.54 1.41 -8.03
CA ASP A 528 20.04 0.79 -6.79
C ASP A 528 21.12 1.59 -6.07
N TYR A 529 21.57 2.72 -6.63
CA TYR A 529 22.67 3.49 -6.06
C TYR A 529 22.38 4.98 -6.06
N VAL A 530 22.69 5.61 -4.95
CA VAL A 530 22.58 7.05 -4.75
C VAL A 530 23.94 7.62 -4.33
N TRP A 531 24.29 8.75 -4.89
CA TRP A 531 25.44 9.55 -4.46
C TRP A 531 24.96 10.59 -3.47
N ARG A 532 25.63 10.68 -2.32
CA ARG A 532 25.31 11.63 -1.25
C ARG A 532 26.54 12.37 -0.75
N ARG A 533 26.33 13.60 -0.30
CA ARG A 533 27.29 14.41 0.47
C ARG A 533 26.57 15.25 1.52
N ALA A 534 27.23 15.60 2.62
CA ALA A 534 26.64 16.37 3.70
C ALA A 534 26.59 17.88 3.40
N GLY A 535 27.57 18.42 2.68
CA GLY A 535 27.72 19.85 2.42
C GLY A 535 28.31 20.15 1.04
N ALA A 536 28.43 21.44 0.72
CA ALA A 536 29.00 21.89 -0.56
C ALA A 536 30.47 21.50 -0.74
N ASP A 537 31.21 21.36 0.36
CA ASP A 537 32.64 21.02 0.38
C ASP A 537 32.91 19.53 0.66
N ASP A 538 31.85 18.73 0.88
CA ASP A 538 31.98 17.31 1.20
C ASP A 538 32.09 16.43 -0.06
N VAL A 539 32.73 15.27 0.10
CA VAL A 539 33.00 14.33 -1.00
C VAL A 539 31.78 13.47 -1.29
N TRP A 540 31.45 13.35 -2.58
CA TRP A 540 30.40 12.45 -3.04
C TRP A 540 30.74 10.99 -2.71
N THR A 541 29.82 10.35 -1.97
CA THR A 541 29.93 8.95 -1.56
C THR A 541 28.75 8.15 -2.11
N LYS A 542 29.06 7.08 -2.84
CA LYS A 542 28.07 6.13 -3.36
C LYS A 542 27.51 5.27 -2.22
N ARG A 543 26.19 5.11 -2.19
CA ARG A 543 25.48 4.27 -1.23
C ARG A 543 24.47 3.41 -1.97
N LYS A 544 24.23 2.19 -1.46
CA LYS A 544 23.11 1.37 -1.93
C LYS A 544 21.82 2.07 -1.57
N TYR A 545 20.97 2.31 -2.56
CA TYR A 545 19.65 2.88 -2.38
C TYR A 545 18.68 1.73 -2.06
N VAL A 546 17.96 1.86 -0.94
CA VAL A 546 16.91 0.91 -0.58
C VAL A 546 15.60 1.51 -1.05
N PHE A 547 15.12 1.01 -2.19
CA PHE A 547 13.85 1.41 -2.78
C PHE A 547 12.72 1.19 -1.75
N GLY A 548 11.95 2.25 -1.45
CA GLY A 548 10.80 2.18 -0.54
C GLY A 548 10.93 2.89 0.81
N ARG A 549 12.10 3.39 1.21
CA ARG A 549 12.27 4.12 2.50
C ARG A 549 11.95 5.63 2.48
N ARG A 550 11.27 6.17 1.45
CA ARG A 550 11.02 7.63 1.38
C ARG A 550 9.70 8.05 2.03
N PHE A 551 9.84 8.79 3.14
CA PHE A 551 8.89 9.69 3.80
C PHE A 551 7.59 9.04 4.34
N GLY A 552 7.67 8.51 5.58
CA GLY A 552 6.49 8.09 6.35
C GLY A 552 6.79 7.16 7.55
N ASP A 553 7.86 6.37 7.48
CA ASP A 553 8.16 5.30 8.47
C ASP A 553 9.36 5.62 9.39
N THR A 554 9.48 6.86 9.88
CA THR A 554 10.43 7.20 10.96
C THR A 554 9.71 7.46 12.27
#